data_AF-A0A4Y2VXM0-F1
#
_entry.id   AF-A0A4Y2VXM0-F1
#
_cell.length_a   1.000
_cell.length_b   1.000
_cell.length_c   1.000
_cell.angle_alpha   90.00
_cell.angle_beta   90.00
_cell.angle_gamma   90.00
#
_symmetry.space_group_name_H-M   'P 1'
#
loop_
_entity.id
_entity.type
_entity.pdbx_description
1 polymer ?
#
loop_
_entity_poly.entity_id
_entity_poly.type
_entity_poly.pdbx_seq_one_letter_code
_entity_poly.pdbx_strand_id
1 'polypeptide(L)'
;MVRHYVRKTDRGNASSETMRAAILEMKLNKKSIRSVAQQYGIHRNTLTRYCNKYEELVKSTDQSSVLPSSVSDLHGRIEETAIISVPEVQSSSARQFQILPIPGSNLATQNHDR
;
A
#
# COMPACT_ATOMS: atom_id res chain seq x y z
N MET A 1 -29.92 -15.33 -13.90
CA MET A 1 -28.65 -14.79 -14.43
C MET A 1 -28.05 -13.85 -13.38
N VAL A 2 -27.03 -14.31 -12.64
CA VAL A 2 -26.38 -13.48 -11.61
C VAL A 2 -25.40 -12.55 -12.29
N ARG A 3 -25.49 -11.24 -12.03
CA ARG A 3 -24.55 -10.24 -12.55
C ARG A 3 -23.46 -10.01 -11.52
N HIS A 4 -22.19 -10.15 -11.92
CA HIS A 4 -21.04 -9.80 -11.08
C HIS A 4 -20.69 -8.33 -11.31
N TYR A 5 -20.49 -7.59 -10.22
CA TYR A 5 -20.02 -6.22 -10.30
C TYR A 5 -18.52 -6.19 -10.60
N VAL A 6 -18.15 -5.44 -11.63
CA VAL A 6 -16.75 -5.15 -11.97
C VAL A 6 -16.58 -3.63 -11.98
N ARG A 7 -15.60 -3.13 -11.24
CA ARG A 7 -15.29 -1.71 -11.22
C ARG A 7 -14.68 -1.32 -12.57
N LYS A 8 -15.05 -0.15 -13.07
CA LYS A 8 -14.47 0.41 -14.30
C LYS A 8 -13.09 1.06 -14.08
N THR A 9 -12.80 1.48 -12.84
CA THR A 9 -11.57 2.18 -12.50
C THR A 9 -11.13 1.87 -11.08
N ASP A 10 -9.82 1.85 -10.86
CA ASP A 10 -9.22 1.72 -9.53
C ASP A 10 -9.10 3.07 -8.79
N ARG A 11 -9.54 4.17 -9.41
CA ARG A 11 -9.55 5.49 -8.77
C ARG A 11 -10.40 5.45 -7.51
N GLY A 12 -9.77 5.79 -6.37
CA GLY A 12 -10.42 5.76 -5.06
C GLY A 12 -10.34 4.41 -4.34
N ASN A 13 -9.61 3.42 -4.89
CA ASN A 13 -9.26 2.19 -4.18
C ASN A 13 -7.97 2.38 -3.35
N ALA A 14 -7.90 3.44 -2.55
CA ALA A 14 -6.76 3.68 -1.68
C ALA A 14 -6.89 2.82 -0.42
N SER A 15 -5.90 1.98 -0.16
CA SER A 15 -5.82 1.19 1.08
C SER A 15 -5.66 2.11 2.29
N SER A 16 -6.13 1.69 3.46
CA SER A 16 -5.95 2.43 4.72
C SER A 16 -4.48 2.69 5.04
N GLU A 17 -3.60 1.74 4.70
CA GLU A 17 -2.15 1.86 4.85
C GLU A 17 -1.59 2.95 3.94
N THR A 18 -1.98 2.96 2.66
CA THR A 18 -1.55 3.98 1.70
C THR A 18 -1.96 5.40 2.13
N MET A 19 -3.16 5.52 2.71
CA MET A 19 -3.65 6.80 3.22
C MET A 19 -2.83 7.29 4.43
N ARG A 20 -2.49 6.39 5.36
CA ARG A 20 -1.64 6.72 6.51
C ARG A 20 -0.24 7.13 6.09
N ALA A 21 0.38 6.36 5.19
CA ALA A 21 1.70 6.68 4.65
C ALA A 21 1.72 8.06 3.98
N ALA A 22 0.70 8.37 3.17
CA ALA A 22 0.57 9.67 2.51
C ALA A 22 0.46 10.84 3.52
N ILE A 23 -0.35 10.70 4.57
CA ILE A 23 -0.49 11.73 5.61
C ILE A 23 0.84 11.92 6.36
N LEU A 24 1.52 10.82 6.72
CA LEU A 24 2.82 10.89 7.37
C LEU A 24 3.86 11.56 6.47
N GLU A 25 3.91 11.21 5.18
CA GLU A 25 4.86 11.83 4.25
C GLU A 25 4.63 13.34 4.12
N MET A 26 3.37 13.79 4.08
CA MET A 26 3.07 15.22 4.09
C MET A 26 3.57 15.92 5.36
N LYS A 27 3.35 15.31 6.53
CA LYS A 27 3.69 15.91 7.83
C LYS A 27 5.20 15.92 8.08
N LEU A 28 5.90 14.82 7.74
CA LEU A 28 7.34 14.68 7.94
C LEU A 28 8.14 15.49 6.91
N ASN A 29 7.80 15.37 5.62
CA ASN A 29 8.58 15.96 4.52
C ASN A 29 8.07 17.35 4.10
N LYS A 30 7.04 17.88 4.78
CA LYS A 30 6.39 19.18 4.47
C LYS A 30 5.98 19.32 2.99
N LYS A 31 5.64 18.20 2.34
CA LYS A 31 5.21 18.16 0.95
C LYS A 31 3.79 18.69 0.79
N SER A 32 3.48 19.27 -0.37
CA SER A 32 2.13 19.74 -0.67
C SER A 32 1.16 18.57 -0.88
N ILE A 33 -0.10 18.76 -0.48
CA ILE A 33 -1.19 17.76 -0.68
C ILE A 33 -1.27 17.33 -2.14
N ARG A 34 -1.07 18.27 -3.09
CA ARG A 34 -1.16 17.99 -4.53
C ARG A 34 -0.07 17.02 -4.98
N SER A 35 1.17 17.23 -4.53
CA SER A 35 2.31 16.38 -4.88
C SER A 35 2.14 14.96 -4.33
N VAL A 36 1.73 14.85 -3.06
CA VAL A 36 1.55 13.55 -2.40
C VAL A 36 0.36 12.80 -3.00
N ALA A 37 -0.75 13.49 -3.27
CA ALA A 37 -1.91 12.89 -3.94
C ALA A 37 -1.55 12.27 -5.29
N GLN A 38 -0.69 12.94 -6.08
CA GLN A 38 -0.21 12.41 -7.36
C GLN A 38 0.72 11.21 -7.17
N GLN A 39 1.63 11.26 -6.20
CA GLN A 39 2.59 10.18 -5.92
C GLN A 39 1.91 8.87 -5.48
N TYR A 40 0.86 8.96 -4.67
CA TYR A 40 0.11 7.80 -4.17
C TYR A 40 -1.11 7.44 -5.02
N GLY A 41 -1.40 8.18 -6.10
CA GLY A 41 -2.59 7.96 -6.93
C GLY A 41 -3.92 8.22 -6.20
N ILE A 42 -3.91 9.02 -5.13
CA ILE A 42 -5.08 9.34 -4.31
C ILE A 42 -5.72 10.63 -4.84
N HIS A 43 -7.05 10.70 -4.87
CA HIS A 43 -7.72 11.94 -5.23
C HIS A 43 -7.47 13.03 -4.18
N ARG A 44 -7.08 14.23 -4.60
CA ARG A 44 -6.73 15.36 -3.72
C ARG A 44 -7.76 15.60 -2.61
N ASN A 45 -9.05 15.67 -2.98
CA ASN A 45 -10.12 15.95 -2.01
C ASN A 45 -10.29 14.83 -0.98
N THR A 46 -9.99 13.58 -1.36
CA THR A 46 -9.99 12.45 -0.42
C THR A 46 -8.87 12.63 0.59
N LEU A 47 -7.65 12.90 0.12
CA LEU A 47 -6.51 13.10 1.01
C LEU A 47 -6.75 14.27 1.98
N THR A 48 -7.28 15.40 1.50
CA THR A 48 -7.64 16.55 2.37
C THR A 48 -8.64 16.18 3.46
N ARG A 49 -9.71 15.44 3.12
CA ARG A 49 -10.72 15.00 4.11
C ARG A 49 -10.07 14.11 5.19
N TYR A 50 -9.20 13.21 4.78
CA TYR A 50 -8.52 12.31 5.71
C TYR A 50 -7.50 13.04 6.60
N CYS A 51 -6.82 14.07 6.09
CA CYS A 51 -5.96 14.91 6.92
C CYS A 51 -6.76 15.61 8.03
N ASN A 52 -7.92 16.20 7.71
CA ASN A 52 -8.77 16.85 8.71
C ASN A 52 -9.23 15.86 9.79
N LYS A 53 -9.69 14.68 9.37
CA LYS A 53 -10.11 13.62 10.29
C LYS A 53 -8.95 13.15 11.17
N TYR A 54 -7.75 13.04 10.62
CA TYR A 54 -6.56 12.66 11.39
C TYR A 54 -6.22 13.71 12.46
N GLU A 55 -6.35 15.00 12.14
CA GLU A 55 -6.12 16.08 13.12
C GLU A 55 -7.16 16.09 14.25
N GLU A 56 -8.42 15.80 13.94
CA GLU A 56 -9.47 15.61 14.97
C GLU A 56 -9.12 14.46 15.92
N LEU A 57 -8.66 13.33 15.37
CA LEU A 57 -8.26 12.17 16.18
C LEU A 57 -7.08 12.47 17.08
N VAL A 58 -6.02 13.10 16.55
CA VAL A 58 -4.84 13.48 17.35
C VAL A 58 -5.23 14.42 18.50
N LYS A 59 -6.02 15.46 18.22
CA LYS A 59 -6.50 16.39 19.25
C LYS A 59 -7.33 15.70 20.35
N SER A 60 -8.06 14.64 20.00
CA SER A 60 -8.86 13.88 20.98
C SER A 60 -8.01 12.96 21.86
N THR A 61 -6.90 12.43 21.33
CA THR A 61 -5.99 11.55 22.09
C THR A 61 -5.18 12.31 23.12
N ASP A 62 -4.83 13.57 22.85
CA ASP A 62 -4.12 14.42 23.81
C ASP A 62 -4.95 14.75 25.07
N GLN A 63 -6.26 14.47 25.06
CA GLN A 63 -7.17 14.65 26.19
C GLN A 63 -7.46 13.34 26.96
N SER A 64 -6.90 12.20 26.55
CA SER A 64 -7.19 10.89 27.16
C SER A 64 -6.08 10.40 28.12
N SER A 65 -5.31 11.30 28.75
CA SER A 65 -4.32 10.93 29.77
C SER A 65 -4.94 10.46 31.10
N VAL A 66 -6.24 10.20 31.18
CA VAL A 66 -6.83 9.42 32.26
C VAL A 66 -6.75 7.95 31.87
N LEU A 67 -5.63 7.32 32.23
CA LEU A 67 -5.51 5.87 32.28
C LEU A 67 -6.62 5.32 33.18
N PRO A 68 -7.42 4.31 32.78
CA PRO A 68 -8.04 3.45 33.77
C PRO A 68 -6.90 2.64 34.43
N SER A 69 -6.55 3.01 35.66
CA SER A 69 -6.02 2.02 36.59
C SER A 69 -7.08 0.92 36.76
N SER A 70 -6.63 -0.32 36.93
CA SER A 70 -7.46 -1.55 37.00
C SER A 70 -8.06 -2.07 35.70
N VAL A 71 -7.28 -2.92 35.03
CA VAL A 71 -7.80 -4.19 34.50
C VAL A 71 -6.94 -5.32 35.06
N SER A 72 -7.08 -5.55 36.36
CA SER A 72 -7.06 -6.92 36.88
C SER A 72 -8.40 -7.50 36.49
N ASP A 73 -8.51 -8.19 35.35
CA ASP A 73 -9.46 -9.28 35.16
C ASP A 73 -9.26 -9.99 33.81
N LEU A 74 -9.26 -11.32 33.90
CA LEU A 74 -9.28 -12.33 32.83
C LEU A 74 -7.93 -12.70 32.20
N HIS A 75 -7.13 -13.38 33.01
CA HIS A 75 -6.29 -14.48 32.54
C HIS A 75 -7.18 -15.63 32.05
N GLY A 76 -7.67 -15.51 30.82
CA GLY A 76 -8.41 -16.55 30.10
C GLY A 76 -7.46 -17.58 29.49
N ARG A 77 -7.02 -18.51 30.34
CA ARG A 77 -6.63 -19.90 30.08
C ARG A 77 -6.45 -20.30 28.60
N ILE A 78 -5.19 -20.59 28.29
CA ILE A 78 -4.69 -21.30 27.12
C ILE A 78 -5.28 -22.73 27.15
N GLU A 79 -6.04 -23.10 26.13
CA GLU A 79 -6.19 -24.50 25.74
C GLU A 79 -5.46 -24.65 24.39
N GLU A 80 -4.25 -25.18 24.48
CA GLU A 80 -3.53 -25.78 23.36
C GLU A 80 -4.39 -26.92 22.80
N THR A 81 -4.50 -27.02 21.47
CA THR A 81 -4.29 -28.26 20.69
C THR A 81 -4.97 -28.15 19.33
N ALA A 82 -4.14 -28.32 18.29
CA ALA A 82 -4.40 -29.06 17.06
C ALA A 82 -3.73 -28.36 15.86
N ILE A 83 -2.53 -28.85 15.61
CA ILE A 83 -1.68 -28.66 14.45
C ILE A 83 -2.52 -28.81 13.17
N ILE A 84 -2.67 -27.74 12.39
CA ILE A 84 -3.16 -27.86 11.01
C ILE A 84 -1.98 -28.39 10.19
N SER A 85 -2.11 -29.66 9.80
CA SER A 85 -1.20 -30.36 8.90
C SER A 85 -1.01 -29.58 7.60
N VAL A 86 0.25 -29.30 7.30
CA VAL A 86 0.74 -28.87 5.99
C VAL A 86 0.70 -30.09 5.06
N PRO A 87 0.05 -30.04 3.89
CA PRO A 87 0.42 -30.92 2.81
C PRO A 87 1.64 -30.31 2.09
N GLU A 88 2.76 -30.99 2.31
CA GLU A 88 3.97 -30.97 1.49
C GLU A 88 3.65 -31.44 0.03
N VAL A 89 4.63 -31.31 -0.88
CA VAL A 89 4.75 -32.05 -2.18
C VAL A 89 4.06 -31.26 -3.35
N GLN A 90 4.72 -30.71 -4.40
CA GLN A 90 6.03 -30.96 -5.03
C GLN A 90 6.61 -29.79 -5.82
N SER A 91 7.94 -29.73 -5.77
CA SER A 91 8.84 -29.13 -6.74
C SER A 91 8.72 -29.76 -8.14
N SER A 92 8.48 -28.95 -9.17
CA SER A 92 8.82 -29.16 -10.58
C SER A 92 8.45 -27.83 -11.30
N SER A 93 9.15 -27.26 -12.26
CA SER A 93 10.18 -27.72 -13.17
C SER A 93 10.94 -26.48 -13.65
N ALA A 94 12.26 -26.61 -13.80
CA ALA A 94 13.12 -25.59 -14.38
C ALA A 94 13.04 -25.57 -15.91
N ARG A 95 13.48 -24.44 -16.49
CA ARG A 95 13.74 -24.11 -17.91
C ARG A 95 12.53 -23.50 -18.63
N GLN A 96 12.62 -22.40 -19.38
CA GLN A 96 13.76 -21.85 -20.12
C GLN A 96 13.44 -20.39 -20.52
N PHE A 97 14.12 -19.38 -19.95
CA PHE A 97 14.09 -18.04 -20.53
C PHE A 97 15.11 -18.01 -21.69
N GLN A 98 14.63 -18.19 -22.92
CA GLN A 98 15.40 -17.79 -24.09
C GLN A 98 15.30 -16.27 -24.20
N ILE A 99 16.39 -15.59 -23.86
CA ILE A 99 16.58 -14.17 -24.16
C ILE A 99 16.75 -14.09 -25.68
N LEU A 100 15.72 -13.60 -26.37
CA LEU A 100 15.84 -13.22 -27.77
C LEU A 100 16.67 -11.92 -27.84
N PRO A 101 17.73 -11.86 -28.67
CA PRO A 101 18.47 -10.63 -28.88
C PRO A 101 17.60 -9.61 -29.63
N ILE A 102 17.60 -8.37 -29.15
CA ILE A 102 16.99 -7.21 -29.79
C ILE A 102 17.76 -6.92 -31.09
N PRO A 103 17.13 -6.96 -32.28
CA PRO A 103 17.77 -6.51 -33.50
C PRO A 103 17.59 -4.99 -33.68
N GLY A 104 18.69 -4.26 -33.93
CA GLY A 104 18.61 -2.98 -34.63
C GLY A 104 19.30 -1.78 -33.99
N SER A 105 20.56 -1.88 -33.57
CA SER A 105 21.45 -0.71 -33.51
C SER A 105 22.03 -0.44 -34.90
N ASN A 106 21.35 0.39 -35.71
CA ASN A 106 21.97 1.02 -36.88
C ASN A 106 22.13 2.51 -36.59
N LEU A 107 23.22 2.85 -35.90
CA LEU A 107 23.76 4.21 -35.93
C LEU A 107 24.67 4.29 -37.16
N ALA A 108 24.09 4.57 -38.32
CA ALA A 108 24.86 4.90 -39.51
C ALA A 108 25.34 6.35 -39.37
N THR A 109 26.57 6.50 -38.88
CA THR A 109 27.35 7.72 -39.06
C THR A 109 27.56 7.91 -40.55
N GLN A 110 26.78 8.79 -41.20
CA GLN A 110 27.13 9.26 -42.54
C GLN A 110 28.29 10.24 -42.42
N ASN A 111 29.40 9.82 -43.02
CA ASN A 111 30.61 10.59 -43.19
C ASN A 111 30.29 11.91 -43.90
N HIS A 112 30.80 13.00 -43.31
CA HIS A 112 30.97 14.26 -44.01
C HIS A 112 32.39 14.23 -44.56
N ASP A 113 32.53 14.05 -45.87
CA ASP A 113 33.81 14.27 -46.54
C ASP A 113 33.57 14.85 -47.94
N ARG A 114 33.99 16.11 -48.06
CA ARG A 114 34.45 16.89 -49.23
C ARG A 114 33.72 16.75 -50.57
#